data_AF-A0A166S0A9-F1
#
_entry.id   AF-A0A166S0A9-F1
#
_cell.length_a   1.000
_cell.length_b   1.000
_cell.length_c   1.000
_cell.angle_alpha   90.00
_cell.angle_beta   90.00
_cell.angle_gamma   90.00
#
_symmetry.space_group_name_H-M   'P 1'
#
loop_
_entity.id
_entity.type
_entity.pdbx_description
1 polymer ?
#
loop_
_entity_poly.entity_id
_entity_poly.type
_entity_poly.pdbx_seq_one_letter_code
_entity_poly.pdbx_strand_id
1 'polypeptide(L)'
;MTYVSHPVRGMRDDPFPDESATLLLRLAEGADSESVAARVTDLGGEVDAELEFETLRVVVPEPIVADICELDGLDAVETDATIQIGGGDAGEDVELNDS
;
A
#
# COMPACT_ATOMS: atom_id res chain seq x y z
N MET A 1 13.05 -8.33 3.87
CA MET A 1 13.16 -7.17 2.96
C MET A 1 11.75 -6.90 2.51
N THR A 2 11.19 -5.75 2.89
CA THR A 2 9.78 -5.42 2.70
C THR A 2 9.48 -5.24 1.22
N TYR A 3 8.48 -5.96 0.71
CA TYR A 3 7.96 -5.73 -0.62
C TYR A 3 7.15 -4.43 -0.63
N VAL A 4 7.41 -3.54 -1.59
CA VAL A 4 6.62 -2.33 -1.80
C VAL A 4 6.04 -2.38 -3.20
N SER A 5 4.72 -2.30 -3.31
CA SER A 5 4.02 -2.35 -4.60
C SER A 5 4.33 -1.12 -5.46
N HIS A 6 4.13 -1.23 -6.78
CA HIS A 6 4.40 -0.13 -7.71
C HIS A 6 3.68 1.20 -7.35
N PRO A 7 2.36 1.23 -7.07
CA PRO A 7 1.70 2.49 -6.70
C PRO A 7 2.26 3.10 -5.41
N VAL A 8 2.63 2.28 -4.42
CA VAL A 8 3.23 2.77 -3.17
C VAL A 8 4.62 3.38 -3.42
N ARG A 9 5.41 2.81 -4.33
CA ARG A 9 6.68 3.44 -4.74
C ARG A 9 6.47 4.81 -5.38
N GLY A 10 5.43 4.96 -6.20
CA GLY A 10 5.05 6.25 -6.77
C GLY A 10 4.77 7.30 -5.70
N MET A 11 3.87 6.99 -4.75
CA MET A 11 3.55 7.88 -3.62
C MET A 11 4.77 8.19 -2.76
N ARG A 12 5.63 7.20 -2.52
CA ARG A 12 6.88 7.41 -1.77
C ARG A 12 7.83 8.38 -2.49
N ASP A 13 7.97 8.21 -3.80
CA ASP A 13 8.97 8.95 -4.59
C ASP A 13 8.49 10.36 -4.96
N ASP A 14 7.17 10.58 -5.07
CA ASP A 14 6.53 11.88 -5.37
C ASP A 14 5.18 12.03 -4.62
N PRO A 15 5.18 12.32 -3.31
CA PRO A 15 3.97 12.40 -2.50
C PRO A 15 3.17 13.69 -2.73
N PHE A 16 1.84 13.59 -2.75
CA PHE A 16 0.97 14.75 -2.73
C PHE A 16 0.77 15.28 -1.29
N PRO A 17 1.08 16.56 -1.00
CA PRO A 17 1.16 17.08 0.38
C PRO A 17 -0.16 17.08 1.14
N ASP A 18 -1.29 17.15 0.43
CA ASP A 18 -2.64 17.27 1.00
C ASP A 18 -3.50 16.03 0.74
N GLU A 19 -2.92 14.93 0.23
CA GLU A 19 -3.63 13.67 -0.02
C GLU A 19 -3.30 12.60 1.02
N SER A 20 -4.24 11.67 1.18
CA SER A 20 -4.09 10.49 2.03
C SER A 20 -4.23 9.22 1.18
N ALA A 21 -3.45 8.21 1.53
CA ALA A 21 -3.48 6.90 0.93
C ALA A 21 -4.02 5.85 1.90
N THR A 22 -4.84 4.93 1.40
CA THR A 22 -5.21 3.71 2.12
C THR A 22 -4.24 2.59 1.75
N LEU A 23 -3.49 2.11 2.73
CA LEU A 23 -2.47 1.09 2.56
C LEU A 23 -2.84 -0.21 3.29
N LEU A 24 -2.34 -1.32 2.74
CA LEU A 24 -2.34 -2.64 3.35
C LEU A 24 -0.91 -2.94 3.81
N LEU A 25 -0.74 -3.14 5.11
CA LEU A 25 0.53 -3.50 5.74
C LEU A 25 0.48 -4.97 6.11
N ARG A 26 1.11 -5.83 5.31
CA ARG A 26 1.27 -7.23 5.67
C ARG A 26 2.43 -7.37 6.64
N LEU A 27 2.14 -7.88 7.82
CA LEU A 27 3.11 -8.13 8.86
C LEU A 27 3.96 -9.34 8.50
N ALA A 28 5.22 -9.32 8.95
CA ALA A 28 6.09 -10.48 8.88
C ALA A 28 5.65 -11.54 9.91
N GLU A 29 5.93 -12.81 9.63
CA GLU A 29 5.58 -13.93 10.53
C GLU A 29 6.10 -13.68 11.96
N GLY A 30 5.18 -13.65 12.93
CA GLY A 30 5.51 -13.42 14.35
C GLY A 30 5.79 -11.97 14.74
N ALA A 31 5.56 -11.00 13.85
CA ALA A 31 5.53 -9.59 14.20
C ALA A 31 4.31 -9.26 15.07
N ASP A 32 4.46 -8.29 15.96
CA ASP A 32 3.39 -7.83 16.85
C ASP A 32 2.56 -6.73 16.18
N SER A 33 1.30 -7.04 15.86
CA SER A 33 0.41 -6.10 15.15
C SER A 33 0.12 -4.84 15.95
N GLU A 34 0.00 -4.94 17.28
CA GLU A 34 -0.23 -3.78 18.15
C GLU A 34 0.96 -2.82 18.14
N SER A 35 2.19 -3.36 18.18
CA SER A 35 3.41 -2.56 18.08
C SER A 35 3.53 -1.84 16.73
N VAL A 36 3.15 -2.49 15.62
CA VAL A 36 3.16 -1.86 14.29
C VAL A 36 2.07 -0.79 14.19
N ALA A 37 0.86 -1.09 14.69
CA ALA A 37 -0.25 -0.13 14.74
C ALA A 37 0.13 1.15 15.52
N ALA A 38 0.77 1.00 16.67
CA ALA A 38 1.24 2.15 17.47
C ALA A 38 2.21 3.04 16.67
N ARG A 39 3.16 2.43 15.94
CA ARG A 39 4.13 3.17 15.11
C ARG A 39 3.45 3.91 13.96
N VAL A 40 2.44 3.31 13.33
CA VAL A 40 1.64 3.98 12.30
C VAL A 40 0.98 5.24 12.89
N THR A 41 0.38 5.13 14.07
CA THR A 41 -0.22 6.28 14.76
C THR A 41 0.81 7.34 15.16
N ASP A 42 1.98 6.94 15.65
CA ASP A 42 3.06 7.86 16.02
C ASP A 42 3.57 8.69 14.82
N LEU A 43 3.52 8.11 13.60
CA LEU A 43 3.85 8.80 12.35
C LEU A 43 2.73 9.70 11.83
N GLY A 44 1.55 9.69 12.46
CA GLY A 44 0.39 10.48 12.05
C GLY A 44 -0.58 9.75 11.12
N GLY A 45 -0.46 8.42 11.02
CA GLY A 45 -1.44 7.54 10.36
C GLY A 45 -2.56 7.09 11.29
N GLU A 46 -3.55 6.42 10.71
CA GLU A 46 -4.66 5.79 11.41
C GLU A 46 -4.79 4.33 10.99
N VAL A 47 -5.08 3.43 11.94
CA VAL A 47 -5.41 2.04 11.64
C VAL A 47 -6.93 1.93 11.52
N ASP A 48 -7.41 1.65 10.31
CA ASP A 48 -8.84 1.52 10.00
C ASP A 48 -9.36 0.12 10.36
N ALA A 49 -8.57 -0.92 10.07
CA ALA A 49 -8.95 -2.30 10.37
C ALA A 49 -7.75 -3.24 10.50
N GLU A 50 -7.90 -4.27 11.33
CA GLU A 50 -7.09 -5.49 11.25
C GLU A 50 -7.84 -6.51 10.37
N LEU A 51 -7.15 -7.02 9.35
CA LEU A 51 -7.67 -7.96 8.36
C LEU A 51 -7.09 -9.36 8.60
N GLU A 52 -7.64 -10.35 7.90
CA GLU A 52 -7.09 -11.70 7.87
C GLU A 52 -5.65 -11.72 7.31
N PHE A 53 -4.91 -12.80 7.60
CA PHE A 53 -3.53 -13.01 7.13
C PHE A 53 -2.55 -11.91 7.58
N GLU A 54 -2.61 -11.57 8.87
CA GLU A 54 -1.65 -10.68 9.53
C GLU A 54 -1.50 -9.35 8.79
N THR A 55 -2.63 -8.74 8.39
CA THR A 55 -2.63 -7.51 7.57
C THR A 55 -3.37 -6.38 8.28
N LEU A 56 -2.75 -5.20 8.36
CA LEU A 56 -3.40 -3.98 8.82
C LEU A 56 -3.83 -3.13 7.62
N ARG A 57 -5.05 -2.61 7.64
CA ARG A 57 -5.48 -1.52 6.76
C ARG A 57 -5.27 -0.21 7.49
N VAL A 58 -4.53 0.70 6.86
CA VAL A 58 -4.19 2.00 7.43
C VAL A 58 -4.52 3.12 6.47
N VAL A 59 -4.83 4.29 7.01
CA VAL A 59 -4.97 5.54 6.27
C VAL A 59 -3.85 6.46 6.71
N VAL A 60 -3.03 6.92 5.76
CA VAL A 60 -1.86 7.73 6.04
C VAL A 60 -1.80 8.93 5.09
N PRO A 61 -1.34 10.11 5.54
CA PRO A 61 -0.92 11.17 4.62
C PRO A 61 0.15 10.64 3.65
N GLU A 62 0.09 10.99 2.36
CA GLU A 62 1.12 10.57 1.41
C GLU A 62 2.55 10.98 1.79
N PRO A 63 2.79 12.17 2.41
CA PRO A 63 4.14 12.57 2.81
C PRO A 63 4.85 11.62 3.79
N ILE A 64 4.11 10.78 4.53
CA ILE A 64 4.70 9.82 5.49
C ILE A 64 4.81 8.40 4.92
N VAL A 65 4.41 8.16 3.66
CA VAL A 65 4.47 6.84 3.02
C VAL A 65 5.90 6.29 3.00
N ALA A 66 6.90 7.16 2.86
CA ALA A 66 8.30 6.77 2.97
C ALA A 66 8.64 6.17 4.34
N ASP A 67 8.22 6.83 5.42
CA ASP A 67 8.43 6.35 6.79
C ASP A 67 7.69 5.03 7.05
N ILE A 68 6.48 4.89 6.50
CA ILE A 68 5.69 3.64 6.58
C ILE A 68 6.42 2.47 5.89
N CYS A 69 7.05 2.72 4.74
CA CYS A 69 7.80 1.68 4.01
C CYS A 69 9.07 1.21 4.74
N GLU A 70 9.55 1.98 5.70
CA GLU A 70 10.74 1.68 6.50
C GLU A 70 10.42 1.00 7.85
N LEU A 71 9.14 0.80 8.18
CA LEU A 71 8.74 0.13 9.40
C LEU A 71 9.26 -1.32 9.46
N ASP A 72 9.87 -1.66 10.60
CA ASP A 72 10.22 -3.03 10.93
C ASP A 72 8.97 -3.90 11.14
N GLY A 73 9.10 -5.20 10.83
CA GLY A 73 8.03 -6.17 11.02
C GLY A 73 7.02 -6.24 9.88
N LEU A 74 7.34 -5.67 8.71
CA LEU A 74 6.53 -5.76 7.50
C LEU A 74 7.14 -6.71 6.46
N ASP A 75 6.30 -7.54 5.88
CA ASP A 75 6.61 -8.32 4.68
C ASP A 75 6.19 -7.57 3.40
N ALA A 76 5.08 -6.82 3.44
CA ALA A 76 4.58 -6.08 2.28
C ALA A 76 3.88 -4.76 2.66
N VAL A 77 4.02 -3.76 1.78
CA VAL A 77 3.23 -2.52 1.76
C VAL A 77 2.59 -2.38 0.38
N GLU A 78 1.26 -2.36 0.38
CA GLU A 78 0.44 -2.32 -0.82
C GLU A 78 -0.66 -1.26 -0.67
N THR A 79 -1.31 -0.85 -1.75
CA THR A 79 -2.51 -0.03 -1.69
C THR A 79 -3.73 -0.92 -1.44
N ASP A 80 -4.74 -0.42 -0.73
CA ASP A 80 -6.08 -1.04 -0.68
C ASP A 80 -6.87 -0.80 -1.98
N ALA A 81 -6.19 -0.87 -3.12
CA ALA A 81 -6.81 -0.79 -4.42
C ALA A 81 -7.55 -2.12 -4.65
N THR A 82 -8.86 -2.10 -4.46
CA THR A 82 -9.71 -3.09 -5.12
C THR A 82 -9.45 -2.94 -6.62
N ILE A 83 -9.00 -4.01 -7.29
CA ILE A 83 -9.00 -4.03 -8.75
C ILE A 83 -10.44 -3.76 -9.16
N GLN A 84 -10.74 -2.51 -9.54
CA GLN A 84 -11.99 -2.20 -10.20
C GLN A 84 -11.88 -2.90 -11.56
N ILE A 85 -12.43 -4.11 -11.64
CA ILE A 85 -12.74 -4.73 -12.93
C ILE A 85 -13.90 -3.90 -13.50
N GLY A 86 -13.54 -2.73 -14.02
CA GLY A 86 -14.45 -1.63 -14.31
C GLY A 86 -13.90 -0.80 -15.45
N GLY A 87 -13.89 -1.40 -16.65
CA GLY A 87 -14.02 -0.73 -17.94
C GLY A 87 -13.12 0.49 -18.20
N GLY A 88 -11.93 0.26 -18.74
CA GLY A 88 -11.12 1.34 -19.30
C GLY A 88 -9.80 0.84 -19.84
N ASP A 89 -9.76 0.63 -21.14
CA ASP A 89 -8.56 0.48 -21.97
C ASP A 89 -7.74 -0.82 -21.82
N ALA A 90 -8.30 -1.91 -22.34
CA ALA A 90 -7.50 -2.91 -23.03
C ALA A 90 -7.20 -2.41 -24.45
N GLY A 91 -6.41 -1.34 -24.55
CA GLY A 91 -5.88 -0.80 -25.80
C GLY A 91 -4.54 -1.46 -26.12
N GLU A 92 -4.56 -2.73 -26.51
CA GLU A 92 -3.48 -3.29 -27.33
C GLU A 92 -4.11 -3.67 -28.67
N ASP A 93 -3.96 -2.79 -29.64
CA ASP A 93 -4.21 -3.03 -31.05
C ASP A 93 -3.38 -4.26 -31.49
N VAL A 94 -4.04 -5.42 -31.55
CA VAL A 94 -3.52 -6.57 -32.31
C VAL A 94 -3.71 -6.28 -33.79
N GLU A 95 -2.64 -5.83 -34.45
CA GLU A 95 -2.55 -5.84 -35.92
C GLU A 95 -2.72 -7.30 -36.40
N LEU A 96 -3.92 -7.62 -36.85
CA LEU A 96 -4.19 -8.84 -37.59
C LEU A 96 -3.50 -8.71 -38.95
N ASN A 97 -2.32 -9.30 -39.06
CA ASN A 97 -1.66 -9.45 -40.36
C ASN A 97 -2.40 -10.55 -41.15
N ASP A 98 -3.42 -10.13 -41.92
CA ASP A 98 -4.08 -10.95 -42.94
C ASP A 98 -3.02 -11.60 -43.87
N SER A 99 -3.12 -12.92 -44.04
CA SER A 99 -2.31 -13.72 -44.99
C SER A 99 -3.20 -14.39 -46.02
#